data_AF-A0A1B6KJ85-F1
#
_entry.id   AF-A0A1B6KJ85-F1
#
_cell.length_a   1.000
_cell.length_b   1.000
_cell.length_c   1.000
_cell.angle_alpha   90.00
_cell.angle_beta   90.00
_cell.angle_gamma   90.00
#
_symmetry.space_group_name_H-M   'P 1'
#
loop_
_entity.id
_entity.type
_entity.pdbx_description
1 polymer ?
#
loop_
_entity_poly.entity_id
_entity_poly.type
_entity_poly.pdbx_seq_one_letter_code
_entity_poly.pdbx_strand_id
1 'polypeptide(L)'
;EESLSSGLSLRSFLLNKNQHWNSGIVPYQIDPSFHPNQVAKIKYAVQMFSEVSCVKWIPRGQQRDYVQFIRHNQPRVCNSWIGRMGGRQVLNLGDECFN
;
A
#
# COMPACT_ATOMS: atom_id res chain seq x y z
N GLU A 1 28.37 31.41 1.89
CA GLU A 1 28.01 30.53 0.77
C GLU A 1 28.47 29.11 1.09
N GLU A 2 27.60 28.15 0.77
CA GLU A 2 27.74 26.70 0.51
C GLU A 2 29.00 25.95 1.02
N SER A 3 28.93 24.73 1.58
CA SER A 3 28.01 23.61 1.31
C SER A 3 28.11 22.56 2.43
N LEU A 4 26.98 22.19 3.04
CA LEU A 4 26.85 20.98 3.87
C LEU A 4 25.82 20.06 3.22
N SER A 5 26.19 19.45 2.08
CA SER A 5 25.45 18.31 1.52
C SER A 5 26.03 17.02 2.11
N SER A 6 25.79 16.80 3.41
CA SER A 6 26.17 15.57 4.10
C SER A 6 24.96 14.61 4.21
N GLY A 7 25.10 13.43 3.61
CA GLY A 7 24.51 12.18 4.11
C GLY A 7 22.99 11.95 4.00
N LEU A 8 22.17 12.92 3.57
CA LEU A 8 20.71 12.77 3.56
C LEU A 8 20.13 11.97 2.37
N SER A 9 20.96 11.54 1.41
CA SER A 9 20.53 10.81 0.20
C SER A 9 20.69 9.28 0.26
N LEU A 10 20.76 8.67 1.45
CA LEU A 10 20.93 7.20 1.61
C LEU A 10 19.68 6.47 2.12
N ARG A 11 18.50 7.10 2.08
CA ARG A 11 17.26 6.51 2.59
C ARG A 11 16.17 6.57 1.53
N SER A 12 15.76 5.41 1.00
CA SER A 12 14.66 5.25 0.03
C SER A 12 13.26 5.50 0.64
N PHE A 13 13.20 6.21 1.75
CA PHE A 13 11.98 6.54 2.48
C PHE A 13 11.46 7.91 2.06
N LEU A 14 10.13 8.06 2.01
CA LEU A 14 9.50 9.36 1.81
C LEU A 14 9.79 10.28 2.99
N LEU A 15 10.54 11.36 2.76
CA LEU A 15 10.86 12.35 3.79
C LEU A 15 9.65 13.25 4.14
N ASN A 16 8.74 13.44 3.17
CA ASN A 16 7.55 14.25 3.37
C ASN A 16 6.48 13.48 4.17
N LYS A 17 6.27 13.89 5.42
CA LYS A 17 5.28 13.29 6.34
C LYS A 17 3.84 13.38 5.84
N ASN A 18 3.51 14.32 4.96
CA ASN A 18 2.16 14.41 4.39
C ASN A 18 1.82 13.21 3.50
N GLN A 19 2.84 12.51 2.99
CA GLN A 19 2.68 11.28 2.22
C GLN A 19 2.69 10.04 3.11
N HIS A 20 2.72 10.19 4.43
CA HIS A 20 2.59 9.06 5.36
C HIS A 20 1.12 8.84 5.70
N TRP A 21 0.78 7.59 6.02
CA TRP A 21 -0.53 7.23 6.52
C TRP A 21 -0.71 7.71 7.96
N ASN A 22 -1.81 8.40 8.22
CA ASN A 22 -2.09 8.97 9.54
C ASN A 22 -2.15 7.84 10.59
N SER A 23 -1.39 8.00 11.67
CA SER A 23 -1.27 7.00 12.75
C SER A 23 -0.83 5.60 12.29
N GLY A 24 -0.21 5.48 11.11
CA GLY A 24 0.16 4.19 10.54
C GLY A 24 -1.04 3.32 10.12
N ILE A 25 -2.23 3.89 10.01
CA ILE A 25 -3.45 3.16 9.64
C ILE A 25 -3.67 3.27 8.13
N VAL A 26 -3.78 2.12 7.48
CA VAL A 26 -4.05 2.01 6.03
C VAL A 26 -5.42 1.36 5.82
N PRO A 27 -6.48 2.14 5.60
CA PRO A 27 -7.78 1.60 5.22
C PRO A 27 -7.70 0.95 3.84
N TYR A 28 -8.31 -0.22 3.66
CA TYR A 28 -8.30 -0.92 2.37
C TYR A 28 -9.64 -1.55 1.99
N GLN A 29 -9.82 -1.75 0.68
CA GLN A 29 -10.91 -2.53 0.09
C GLN A 29 -10.34 -3.51 -0.93
N ILE A 30 -10.95 -4.68 -1.03
CA ILE A 30 -10.60 -5.70 -2.03
C ILE A 30 -11.71 -5.72 -3.07
N ASP A 31 -11.33 -5.58 -4.34
CA ASP A 31 -12.26 -5.68 -5.45
C ASP A 31 -12.90 -7.10 -5.51
N PRO A 32 -14.21 -7.22 -5.75
CA PRO A 32 -14.88 -8.52 -5.79
C PRO A 32 -14.43 -9.41 -6.96
N SER A 33 -13.68 -8.90 -7.94
CA SER A 33 -13.15 -9.68 -9.06
C SER A 33 -12.00 -10.63 -8.71
N PHE A 34 -11.43 -10.54 -7.50
CA PHE A 34 -10.41 -11.48 -7.03
C PHE A 34 -11.00 -12.86 -6.71
N HIS A 35 -10.25 -13.91 -7.05
CA HIS A 35 -10.60 -15.26 -6.66
C HIS A 35 -10.43 -15.47 -5.14
N PRO A 36 -11.18 -16.41 -4.50
CA PRO A 36 -11.13 -16.62 -3.06
C PRO A 36 -9.71 -16.88 -2.50
N ASN A 37 -8.87 -17.60 -3.24
CA ASN A 37 -7.47 -17.83 -2.88
C ASN A 37 -6.63 -16.54 -2.94
N GLN A 38 -6.87 -15.65 -3.91
CA GLN A 38 -6.22 -14.35 -4.00
C GLN A 38 -6.66 -13.44 -2.84
N VAL A 39 -7.95 -13.43 -2.51
CA VAL A 39 -8.48 -12.70 -1.34
C VAL A 39 -7.81 -13.17 -0.05
N ALA A 40 -7.65 -14.49 0.14
CA ALA A 40 -6.97 -15.06 1.29
C ALA A 40 -5.50 -14.59 1.37
N LYS A 41 -4.78 -14.59 0.25
CA LYS A 41 -3.39 -14.10 0.17
C LYS A 41 -3.29 -12.61 0.49
N ILE A 42 -4.19 -11.77 -0.03
CA ILE A 42 -4.23 -10.33 0.30
C ILE A 42 -4.45 -10.14 1.81
N LYS A 43 -5.46 -10.82 2.37
CA LYS A 43 -5.78 -10.75 3.81
C LYS A 43 -4.62 -11.18 4.69
N TYR A 44 -3.93 -12.25 4.30
CA TYR A 44 -2.72 -12.71 4.98
C TYR A 44 -1.62 -11.64 4.93
N ALA A 45 -1.31 -11.10 3.75
CA ALA A 45 -0.26 -10.09 3.59
C ALA A 45 -0.52 -8.83 4.43
N VAL A 46 -1.77 -8.32 4.47
CA VAL A 46 -2.11 -7.14 5.29
C VAL A 46 -2.08 -7.44 6.79
N GLN A 47 -2.40 -8.67 7.19
CA GLN A 47 -2.27 -9.12 8.58
C GLN A 47 -0.80 -9.16 9.01
N MET A 48 0.09 -9.71 8.16
CA MET A 48 1.53 -9.81 8.45
C MET A 48 2.14 -8.47 8.84
N PHE A 49 1.77 -7.37 8.17
CA PHE A 49 2.24 -6.02 8.54
C PHE A 49 1.91 -5.66 10.00
N SER A 50 0.76 -6.10 10.49
CA SER A 50 0.33 -5.85 11.87
C SER A 50 1.11 -6.67 12.89
N GLU A 51 1.66 -7.81 12.49
CA GLU A 51 2.44 -8.71 13.35
C GLU A 51 3.89 -8.23 13.49
N VAL A 52 4.47 -7.69 12.42
CA VAL A 52 5.90 -7.31 12.38
C VAL A 52 6.15 -5.80 12.50
N SER A 53 5.09 -4.97 12.53
CA SER A 53 5.22 -3.52 12.59
C SER A 53 4.06 -2.80 13.28
N CYS A 54 4.21 -1.49 13.48
CA CYS A 54 3.14 -0.61 13.95
C CYS A 54 2.13 -0.24 12.87
N VAL A 55 2.37 -0.58 11.59
CA VAL A 55 1.44 -0.30 10.49
C VAL A 55 0.25 -1.25 10.59
N LYS A 56 -0.96 -0.68 10.62
CA LYS A 56 -2.22 -1.44 10.74
C LYS A 56 -3.06 -1.25 9.49
N TRP A 57 -3.34 -2.35 8.79
CA TRP A 57 -4.27 -2.36 7.68
C TRP A 57 -5.66 -2.73 8.16
N ILE A 58 -6.66 -1.90 7.88
CA ILE A 58 -8.03 -2.11 8.34
C ILE A 58 -9.01 -2.14 7.18
N PRO A 59 -10.07 -2.98 7.22
CA PRO A 59 -11.16 -2.87 6.27
C PRO A 59 -11.72 -1.44 6.28
N ARG A 60 -11.83 -0.84 5.10
CA ARG A 60 -12.35 0.52 4.98
C ARG A 60 -13.84 0.55 5.33
N GLY A 61 -14.19 1.49 6.21
CA GLY A 61 -15.56 1.97 6.42
C GLY A 61 -15.80 3.22 5.57
N GLN A 62 -15.68 4.40 6.20
CA GLN A 62 -15.97 5.70 5.58
C GLN A 62 -14.72 6.56 5.35
N GLN A 63 -13.51 6.02 5.54
CA GLN A 63 -12.28 6.80 5.38
C GLN A 63 -12.15 7.33 3.94
N ARG A 64 -11.81 8.62 3.82
CA ARG A 64 -11.58 9.29 2.53
C ARG A 64 -10.36 8.73 1.81
N ASP A 65 -9.28 8.53 2.56
CA ASP A 65 -8.01 8.04 2.03
C ASP A 65 -7.93 6.53 2.26
N TYR A 66 -7.73 5.76 1.19
CA TYR A 66 -7.69 4.30 1.29
C TYR A 66 -7.07 3.66 0.06
N VAL A 67 -6.59 2.43 0.23
CA VAL A 67 -6.09 1.58 -0.85
C VAL A 67 -7.22 0.70 -1.39
N GLN A 68 -7.43 0.68 -2.71
CA GLN A 68 -8.26 -0.32 -3.37
C GLN A 68 -7.34 -1.32 -4.08
N PHE A 69 -7.34 -2.57 -3.60
CA PHE A 69 -6.75 -3.68 -4.35
C PHE A 69 -7.65 -3.94 -5.57
N ILE A 70 -7.08 -3.91 -6.77
CA ILE A 70 -7.79 -4.18 -8.03
C ILE A 70 -7.08 -5.31 -8.77
N ARG A 71 -7.86 -6.27 -9.26
CA ARG A 71 -7.34 -7.33 -10.11
C ARG A 71 -7.06 -6.74 -11.50
N HIS A 72 -5.79 -6.76 -11.90
CA HIS A 72 -5.38 -6.24 -13.19
C HIS A 72 -5.48 -7.34 -14.26
N ASN A 73 -5.92 -6.97 -15.47
CA ASN A 73 -6.11 -7.94 -16.57
C ASN A 73 -4.77 -8.44 -17.15
N GLN A 74 -3.72 -7.62 -17.10
CA GLN A 74 -2.37 -8.03 -17.48
C GLN A 74 -1.73 -8.81 -16.31
N PRO A 75 -1.36 -10.10 -16.49
CA PRO A 75 -0.93 -10.97 -15.40
C PRO A 75 0.30 -10.47 -14.61
N ARG A 76 1.23 -9.78 -15.29
CA ARG A 76 2.50 -9.31 -14.72
C ARG A 76 2.46 -7.94 -14.04
N VAL A 77 1.32 -7.26 -14.07
CA VAL A 77 1.23 -5.91 -13.51
C VAL A 77 1.04 -5.99 -12.00
N CYS A 78 2.13 -5.70 -11.28
CA CYS A 78 2.16 -5.59 -9.82
C CYS A 78 2.69 -4.20 -9.45
N ASN A 79 1.80 -3.25 -9.18
CA ASN A 79 2.23 -1.89 -8.86
C ASN A 79 1.31 -1.17 -7.87
N SER A 80 1.87 -0.13 -7.26
CA SER A 80 1.17 0.70 -6.28
C SER A 80 1.72 2.12 -6.32
N TRP A 81 0.96 3.05 -5.77
CA TRP A 81 1.46 4.37 -5.44
C TRP A 81 2.35 4.34 -4.20
N ILE A 82 3.42 5.14 -4.20
CA ILE A 82 4.33 5.24 -3.06
C ILE A 82 3.72 6.23 -2.05
N GLY A 83 3.49 5.75 -0.82
CA GLY A 83 2.90 6.54 0.27
C GLY A 83 1.38 6.75 0.14
N ARG A 84 0.85 7.65 0.99
CA ARG A 84 -0.54 8.10 0.97
C ARG A 84 -0.67 9.28 0.00
N MET A 85 -1.48 9.12 -1.03
CA MET A 85 -1.72 10.18 -2.01
C MET A 85 -2.88 11.12 -1.65
N GLY A 86 -3.79 10.64 -0.80
CA GLY A 86 -5.08 11.26 -0.58
C GLY A 86 -6.16 10.70 -1.52
N GLY A 87 -7.37 10.52 -0.99
CA GLY A 87 -8.47 9.87 -1.71
C GLY A 87 -8.25 8.38 -1.94
N ARG A 88 -8.95 7.85 -2.95
CA ARG A 88 -8.81 6.46 -3.39
C ARG A 88 -7.50 6.28 -4.17
N GLN A 89 -6.63 5.38 -3.72
CA GLN A 89 -5.46 4.97 -4.49
C GLN A 89 -5.51 3.48 -4.84
N VAL A 90 -5.15 3.15 -6.08
CA VAL A 90 -5.20 1.78 -6.61
C VAL A 90 -3.90 1.05 -6.34
N LEU A 91 -4.01 -0.23 -5.96
CA LEU A 91 -2.93 -1.20 -5.97
C LEU A 91 -3.31 -2.30 -6.96
N ASN A 92 -2.58 -2.38 -8.07
CA ASN A 92 -2.85 -3.32 -9.15
C ASN A 92 -2.15 -4.64 -8.89
N LEU A 93 -2.91 -5.74 -8.93
CA LEU A 93 -2.38 -7.10 -8.87
C LEU A 93 -2.93 -7.92 -10.04
N GLY A 94 -2.06 -8.23 -10.99
CA GLY A 94 -2.30 -9.28 -11.97
C GLY A 94 -2.12 -10.68 -11.35
N ASP A 95 -2.50 -11.71 -12.10
CA ASP A 95 -2.51 -13.08 -11.57
C ASP A 95 -1.10 -13.61 -11.22
N GLU A 96 -0.03 -13.15 -11.88
CA GLU A 96 1.35 -13.54 -11.56
C GLU A 96 1.89 -12.89 -10.27
N CYS A 97 1.22 -11.85 -9.74
CA CYS A 97 1.62 -11.24 -8.46
C CYS A 97 1.35 -12.14 -7.24
N PHE A 98 0.64 -13.26 -7.45
CA PHE A 98 0.26 -14.21 -6.41
C PHE A 98 1.05 -15.51 -6.45
N ASN A 99 1.90 -15.70 -7.46
CA ASN A 99 2.66 -16.95 -7.66
C ASN A 99 3.94 -16.98 -6.83
#